data_AF-N1WS76-F1
#
_entry.id   AF-N1WS76-F1
#
_cell.length_a   1.000
_cell.length_b   1.000
_cell.length_c   1.000
_cell.angle_alpha   90.00
_cell.angle_beta   90.00
_cell.angle_gamma   90.00
#
_symmetry.space_group_name_H-M   'P 1'
#
loop_
_entity.id
_entity.type
_entity.pdbx_description
1 polymer ?
#
loop_
_entity_poly.entity_id
_entity_poly.type
_entity_poly.pdbx_seq_one_letter_code
_entity_poly.pdbx_strand_id
1 'polypeptide(L)'
;MTFSMKTKKQQILNLAGWTWSWVATLALATFGPQFIWDDHQLLTILFVGLNFANGIAMVIANRHFFNSLDELQRKIQLEALGITLGLTVIIGITYSLLDTTNLIGADAEIGFLVGMIGVIYFLSTLIIGRRYA
;
A
#
# COMPACT_ATOMS: atom_id res chain seq x y z
N MET A 1 26.22 20.17 5.47
CA MET A 1 25.15 19.19 5.23
C MET A 1 23.91 19.98 4.82
N THR A 2 23.66 20.12 3.51
CA THR A 2 22.58 20.97 2.99
C THR A 2 21.24 20.26 3.18
N PHE A 3 20.54 20.61 4.27
CA PHE A 3 19.15 20.20 4.48
C PHE A 3 18.28 21.01 3.50
N SER A 4 18.11 20.49 2.29
CA SER A 4 17.16 21.06 1.33
C SER A 4 15.76 20.96 1.96
N MET A 5 15.24 22.08 2.49
CA MET A 5 13.88 22.18 2.99
C MET A 5 12.89 22.03 1.83
N LYS A 6 12.65 20.78 1.41
CA LYS A 6 11.59 20.45 0.46
C LYS A 6 10.26 20.83 1.09
N THR A 7 9.45 21.59 0.36
CA THR A 7 8.12 22.01 0.82
C THR A 7 7.20 20.79 0.99
N LYS A 8 6.18 20.89 1.85
CA LYS A 8 5.16 19.83 2.05
C LYS A 8 4.57 19.36 0.72
N LYS A 9 4.31 20.28 -0.21
CA LYS A 9 3.83 19.98 -1.57
C LYS A 9 4.79 19.07 -2.34
N GLN A 10 6.10 19.32 -2.24
CA GLN A 10 7.11 18.54 -2.95
C GLN A 10 7.25 17.13 -2.38
N GLN A 11 7.05 16.97 -1.07
CA GLN A 11 6.99 15.64 -0.43
C GLN A 11 5.78 14.84 -0.90
N ILE A 12 4.61 15.47 -0.98
CA ILE A 12 3.38 14.86 -1.51
C ILE A 12 3.59 14.44 -2.97
N LEU A 13 4.15 15.31 -3.82
CA LEU A 13 4.41 15.00 -5.23
C LEU A 13 5.42 13.87 -5.38
N ASN A 14 6.47 13.85 -4.54
CA ASN A 14 7.44 12.76 -4.54
C ASN A 14 6.77 11.43 -4.17
N LEU A 15 5.96 11.40 -3.11
CA LEU A 15 5.21 10.20 -2.73
C LEU A 15 4.27 9.76 -3.85
N ALA A 16 3.48 10.69 -4.40
CA ALA A 16 2.55 10.40 -5.50
C ALA A 16 3.27 9.82 -6.72
N GLY A 17 4.43 10.35 -7.08
CA GLY A 17 5.24 9.83 -8.18
C GLY A 17 5.70 8.39 -7.94
N TRP A 18 6.17 8.08 -6.73
CA TRP A 18 6.56 6.70 -6.38
C TRP A 18 5.36 5.76 -6.31
N THR A 19 4.22 6.22 -5.79
CA THR A 19 2.98 5.42 -5.78
C THR A 19 2.51 5.11 -7.20
N TRP A 20 2.42 6.11 -8.08
CA TRP A 20 2.01 5.90 -9.48
C TRP A 20 3.00 5.04 -10.25
N SER A 21 4.30 5.23 -10.05
CA SER A 21 5.34 4.37 -10.60
C SER A 21 5.13 2.91 -10.17
N TRP A 22 4.90 2.67 -8.88
CA TRP A 22 4.65 1.33 -8.36
C TRP A 22 3.40 0.71 -8.97
N VAL A 23 2.28 1.44 -9.02
CA VAL A 23 1.02 0.98 -9.65
C VAL A 23 1.23 0.68 -11.14
N ALA A 24 1.99 1.51 -11.86
CA ALA A 24 2.29 1.26 -13.27
C ALA A 24 3.12 -0.02 -13.46
N THR A 25 4.14 -0.24 -12.62
CA THR A 25 4.91 -1.51 -12.66
C THR A 25 4.09 -2.72 -12.27
N LEU A 26 3.10 -2.56 -11.36
CA LEU A 26 2.17 -3.62 -10.99
C LEU A 26 1.28 -3.99 -12.18
N ALA A 27 0.70 -3.00 -12.84
CA ALA A 27 -0.10 -3.19 -14.04
C ALA A 27 0.71 -3.89 -15.15
N LEU A 28 1.97 -3.49 -15.37
CA LEU A 28 2.84 -4.16 -16.33
C LEU A 28 3.16 -5.61 -15.93
N ALA A 29 3.41 -5.88 -14.65
CA ALA A 29 3.69 -7.24 -14.19
C ALA A 29 2.45 -8.17 -14.30
N THR A 30 1.24 -7.64 -14.10
CA THR A 30 -0.01 -8.39 -14.18
C THR A 30 -0.49 -8.58 -15.63
N PHE A 31 -0.47 -7.51 -16.44
CA PHE A 31 -1.07 -7.50 -17.77
C PHE A 31 -0.03 -7.71 -18.90
N GLY A 32 1.24 -7.40 -18.66
CA GLY A 32 2.29 -7.57 -19.67
C GLY A 32 2.43 -8.99 -20.22
N PRO A 33 2.36 -10.06 -19.40
CA PRO A 33 2.40 -11.43 -19.91
C PRO A 33 1.25 -11.74 -20.87
N GLN A 34 0.06 -11.19 -20.61
CA GLN A 34 -1.14 -11.45 -21.40
C GLN A 34 -1.23 -10.61 -22.67
N PHE A 35 -0.68 -9.39 -22.67
CA PHE A 35 -0.93 -8.41 -23.75
C PHE A 35 0.32 -7.89 -24.47
N ILE A 36 1.53 -8.11 -23.95
CA ILE A 36 2.76 -7.47 -24.47
C ILE A 36 3.81 -8.51 -24.86
N TRP A 37 4.04 -9.54 -24.05
CA TRP A 37 5.16 -10.47 -24.24
C TRP A 37 4.78 -11.96 -24.20
N ASP A 38 3.51 -12.28 -24.51
CA ASP A 38 3.01 -13.64 -24.77
C ASP A 38 3.51 -14.73 -23.79
N ASP A 39 3.31 -14.50 -22.50
CA ASP A 39 3.70 -15.39 -21.40
C ASP A 39 5.20 -15.73 -21.31
N HIS A 40 6.08 -14.88 -21.86
CA HIS A 40 7.52 -15.06 -21.77
C HIS A 40 8.03 -14.98 -20.32
N GLN A 41 8.30 -16.16 -19.73
CA GLN A 41 8.57 -16.34 -18.30
C GLN A 41 9.70 -15.45 -17.75
N LEU A 42 10.81 -15.30 -18.49
CA LEU A 42 11.93 -14.44 -18.07
C LEU A 42 11.52 -12.97 -17.93
N LEU A 43 10.70 -12.45 -18.83
CA LEU A 43 10.25 -11.06 -18.77
C LEU A 43 9.29 -10.88 -17.60
N THR A 44 8.37 -11.81 -17.39
CA THR A 44 7.47 -11.80 -16.22
C THR A 44 8.25 -11.75 -14.91
N ILE A 45 9.28 -12.60 -14.74
CA ILE A 45 10.12 -12.60 -13.52
C ILE A 45 10.83 -11.25 -13.34
N LEU A 46 11.39 -10.69 -14.42
CA LEU A 46 12.06 -9.39 -14.37
C LEU A 46 11.11 -8.26 -13.96
N PHE A 47 9.90 -8.21 -14.53
CA PHE A 47 8.92 -7.18 -14.21
C PHE A 47 8.31 -7.34 -12.81
N VAL A 48 8.12 -8.57 -12.33
CA VAL A 48 7.75 -8.84 -10.93
C VAL A 48 8.86 -8.37 -9.99
N GLY A 49 10.12 -8.67 -10.29
CA GLY A 49 11.27 -8.17 -9.53
C GLY A 49 11.37 -6.65 -9.53
N LEU A 50 11.13 -6.02 -10.68
CA LEU A 50 11.07 -4.56 -10.81
C LEU A 50 9.94 -3.97 -9.96
N ASN A 51 8.74 -4.55 -10.01
CA ASN A 51 7.62 -4.09 -9.19
C ASN A 51 7.93 -4.17 -7.69
N PHE A 52 8.55 -5.27 -7.25
CA PHE A 52 8.98 -5.44 -5.86
C PHE A 52 10.00 -4.37 -5.44
N ALA A 53 11.05 -4.16 -6.22
CA ALA A 53 12.07 -3.13 -5.94
C ALA A 53 11.46 -1.71 -5.91
N ASN A 54 10.55 -1.41 -6.84
CA ASN A 54 9.84 -0.14 -6.89
C ASN A 54 8.91 0.04 -5.68
N GLY A 55 8.31 -1.06 -5.19
CA GLY A 55 7.52 -1.09 -3.96
C GLY A 55 8.34 -0.67 -2.73
N ILE A 56 9.58 -1.17 -2.61
CA ILE A 56 10.49 -0.75 -1.53
C ILE A 56 10.79 0.75 -1.62
N ALA A 57 11.06 1.28 -2.81
CA ALA A 57 11.29 2.71 -3.02
C ALA A 57 10.06 3.55 -2.61
N MET A 58 8.85 3.09 -2.94
CA MET A 58 7.60 3.72 -2.52
C MET A 58 7.43 3.71 -0.99
N VAL A 59 7.77 2.62 -0.31
CA VAL A 59 7.74 2.56 1.16
C VAL A 59 8.72 3.57 1.79
N ILE A 60 9.93 3.70 1.23
CA ILE A 60 10.92 4.68 1.69
C ILE A 60 10.39 6.11 1.49
N ALA A 61 9.77 6.39 0.35
CA ALA A 61 9.14 7.68 0.08
C ALA A 61 7.99 7.98 1.06
N ASN A 62 7.15 6.99 1.38
CA ASN A 62 6.08 7.13 2.36
C ASN A 62 6.62 7.42 3.78
N ARG A 63 7.68 6.71 4.18
CA ARG A 63 8.36 6.99 5.45
C ARG A 63 8.91 8.42 5.50
N HIS A 64 9.51 8.90 4.41
CA HIS A 64 10.01 10.26 4.35
C HIS A 64 8.87 11.30 4.43
N PHE A 65 7.73 11.02 3.78
CA PHE A 65 6.53 11.84 3.89
C PHE A 65 6.02 11.94 5.33
N PHE A 66 5.86 10.83 6.06
CA PHE A 66 5.42 10.87 7.47
C PHE A 66 6.38 11.62 8.40
N ASN A 67 7.68 11.54 8.15
CA ASN A 67 8.67 12.28 8.92
C ASN A 67 8.68 13.79 8.60
N SER A 68 8.06 14.21 7.51
CA SER A 68 7.88 15.63 7.15
C SER A 68 6.59 16.24 7.73
N LEU A 69 5.71 15.42 8.31
CA LEU A 69 4.49 15.88 8.96
C LEU A 69 4.79 16.48 10.33
N ASP A 70 3.93 17.38 10.79
CA ASP A 70 3.94 17.83 12.18
C ASP A 70 3.60 16.67 13.15
N GLU A 71 3.90 16.87 14.43
CA GLU A 71 3.77 15.82 15.45
C GLU A 71 2.33 15.30 15.57
N LEU A 72 1.34 16.17 15.45
CA LEU A 72 -0.07 15.82 15.57
C LEU A 72 -0.51 14.97 14.36
N GLN A 73 -0.21 15.41 13.15
CA GLN A 73 -0.51 14.68 11.92
C GLN A 73 0.20 13.33 11.90
N ARG A 74 1.48 13.28 12.27
CA ARG A 74 2.24 12.02 12.36
C ARG A 74 1.62 11.06 13.37
N LYS A 75 1.18 11.56 14.53
CA LYS A 75 0.51 10.75 15.56
C LYS A 75 -0.79 10.14 15.03
N ILE A 76 -1.64 10.94 14.38
CA ILE A 76 -2.90 10.46 13.77
C ILE A 76 -2.61 9.34 12.77
N GLN A 77 -1.62 9.53 11.90
CA GLN A 77 -1.27 8.53 10.89
C GLN A 77 -0.75 7.22 11.49
N LEU A 78 0.11 7.30 12.51
CA LEU A 78 0.66 6.12 13.18
C LEU A 78 -0.40 5.35 13.97
N GLU A 79 -1.30 6.04 14.67
CA GLU A 79 -2.44 5.40 15.35
C GLU A 79 -3.37 4.70 14.34
N ALA A 80 -3.69 5.37 13.23
CA ALA A 80 -4.52 4.81 12.17
C ALA A 80 -3.87 3.56 11.53
N LEU A 81 -2.56 3.59 11.29
CA LEU A 81 -1.81 2.44 10.77
C LEU A 81 -1.77 1.28 11.76
N GLY A 82 -1.63 1.56 13.07
CA GLY A 82 -1.68 0.53 14.11
C GLY A 82 -3.01 -0.21 14.13
N ILE A 83 -4.13 0.52 14.07
CA ILE A 83 -5.48 -0.06 13.98
C ILE A 83 -5.63 -0.86 12.68
N THR A 84 -5.21 -0.29 11.55
CA THR A 84 -5.30 -0.92 10.24
C THR A 84 -4.56 -2.24 10.22
N LEU A 85 -3.32 -2.26 10.70
CA LEU A 85 -2.50 -3.48 10.76
C LEU A 85 -3.16 -4.56 11.62
N GLY A 86 -3.62 -4.22 12.82
CA GLY A 86 -4.30 -5.15 13.70
C GLY A 86 -5.55 -5.77 13.08
N LEU A 87 -6.44 -4.94 12.52
CA LEU A 87 -7.66 -5.42 11.88
C LEU A 87 -7.38 -6.24 10.62
N THR A 88 -6.38 -5.85 9.82
CA THR A 88 -5.99 -6.58 8.61
C THR A 88 -5.54 -8.00 8.93
N VAL A 89 -4.74 -8.18 9.99
CA VAL A 89 -4.28 -9.52 10.40
C VAL A 89 -5.46 -10.38 10.84
N ILE A 90 -6.35 -9.84 11.69
CA ILE A 90 -7.52 -10.59 12.20
C ILE A 90 -8.44 -10.97 11.04
N ILE A 91 -8.80 -10.01 10.19
CA ILE A 91 -9.70 -10.23 9.04
C ILE A 91 -9.05 -11.16 8.03
N GLY A 92 -7.78 -10.96 7.68
CA GLY A 92 -7.07 -11.76 6.67
C GLY A 92 -6.94 -13.22 7.08
N ILE A 93 -6.57 -13.49 8.34
CA ILE A 93 -6.49 -14.86 8.87
C ILE A 93 -7.89 -15.50 8.91
N THR A 94 -8.91 -14.75 9.36
CA THR A 94 -10.30 -15.24 9.39
C THR A 94 -10.81 -15.55 7.98
N TYR A 95 -10.50 -14.70 7.00
CA TYR A 95 -10.90 -14.87 5.61
C TYR A 95 -10.25 -16.11 4.98
N SER A 96 -8.95 -16.31 5.21
CA SER A 96 -8.26 -17.53 4.79
C SER A 96 -8.77 -18.79 5.51
N LEU A 97 -9.15 -18.70 6.79
CA LEU A 97 -9.79 -19.81 7.51
C LEU A 97 -11.15 -20.17 6.92
N LEU A 98 -11.99 -19.18 6.59
CA LEU A 98 -13.29 -19.41 5.98
C LEU A 98 -13.18 -20.17 4.65
N ASP A 99 -12.19 -19.81 3.83
CA ASP A 99 -11.88 -20.48 2.57
C ASP A 99 -11.37 -21.92 2.80
N THR A 100 -10.32 -22.08 3.61
CA THR A 100 -9.72 -23.41 3.88
C THR A 100 -10.66 -24.38 4.61
N THR A 101 -11.65 -23.89 5.35
CA THR A 101 -12.68 -24.69 6.02
C THR A 101 -13.93 -24.91 5.16
N ASN A 102 -13.96 -24.41 3.91
CA ASN A 102 -15.10 -24.47 3.00
C ASN A 102 -16.40 -23.89 3.59
N LEU A 103 -16.29 -22.89 4.49
CA LEU A 103 -17.44 -22.20 5.07
C LEU A 103 -17.99 -21.11 4.13
N ILE A 104 -17.15 -20.63 3.22
CA ILE A 104 -17.55 -19.75 2.12
C ILE A 104 -17.32 -20.47 0.79
N GLY A 105 -18.19 -20.22 -0.19
CA GLY A 105 -18.04 -20.78 -1.54
C GLY A 105 -17.19 -19.93 -2.49
N ALA A 106 -16.50 -18.91 -1.96
CA ALA A 106 -15.65 -18.00 -2.74
C ALA A 106 -14.22 -18.06 -2.21
N ASP A 107 -13.25 -18.08 -3.12
CA ASP A 107 -11.83 -18.15 -2.78
C ASP A 107 -11.38 -16.89 -2.03
N ALA A 108 -10.45 -17.05 -1.09
CA ALA A 108 -9.90 -15.93 -0.34
C ALA A 108 -8.88 -15.13 -1.19
N GLU A 109 -9.37 -14.28 -2.09
CA GLU A 109 -8.49 -13.46 -2.93
C GLU A 109 -7.88 -12.28 -2.17
N ILE A 110 -6.57 -12.10 -2.33
CA ILE A 110 -5.81 -11.01 -1.71
C ILE A 110 -6.31 -9.62 -2.11
N GLY A 111 -6.94 -9.49 -3.28
CA GLY A 111 -7.50 -8.24 -3.78
C GLY A 111 -8.56 -7.64 -2.85
N PHE A 112 -9.48 -8.47 -2.34
CA PHE A 112 -10.50 -8.02 -1.38
C PHE A 112 -9.88 -7.54 -0.08
N LEU A 113 -8.86 -8.25 0.42
CA LEU A 113 -8.15 -7.86 1.63
C LEU A 113 -7.43 -6.51 1.44
N VAL A 114 -6.77 -6.29 0.31
CA VAL A 114 -6.10 -5.02 -0.01
C VAL A 114 -7.11 -3.87 -0.08
N GLY A 115 -8.28 -4.07 -0.69
CA GLY A 115 -9.35 -3.08 -0.69
C GLY A 115 -9.83 -2.74 0.73
N MET A 116 -10.02 -3.76 1.57
CA MET A 116 -10.41 -3.58 2.97
C MET A 116 -9.37 -2.80 3.78
N ILE A 117 -8.06 -3.04 3.58
CA ILE A 117 -6.98 -2.27 4.22
C ILE A 117 -7.17 -0.77 3.95
N GLY A 118 -7.45 -0.41 2.70
CA GLY A 118 -7.68 0.99 2.30
C GLY A 118 -8.86 1.63 3.02
N VAL A 119 -9.99 0.91 3.10
CA VAL A 119 -11.21 1.38 3.79
C VAL A 119 -10.94 1.56 5.29
N ILE A 120 -10.31 0.57 5.93
CA ILE A 120 -10.01 0.61 7.38
C ILE A 120 -9.08 1.78 7.69
N TYR A 121 -8.02 1.97 6.90
CA TYR A 121 -7.08 3.06 7.10
C TYR A 121 -7.72 4.43 6.93
N PHE A 122 -8.55 4.59 5.90
CA PHE A 122 -9.28 5.83 5.66
C PHE A 122 -10.23 6.17 6.82
N LEU A 123 -11.06 5.21 7.24
CA LEU A 123 -11.99 5.39 8.36
C LEU A 123 -11.25 5.68 9.67
N SER A 124 -10.19 4.93 9.96
CA SER A 124 -9.37 5.13 11.16
C SER A 124 -8.78 6.53 11.19
N THR A 125 -8.22 7.00 10.07
CA THR A 125 -7.64 8.35 9.95
C THR A 125 -8.70 9.44 10.17
N LEU A 126 -9.91 9.28 9.61
CA LEU A 126 -11.01 10.23 9.81
C LEU A 126 -11.49 10.28 11.26
N ILE A 127 -11.70 9.12 11.88
CA ILE A 127 -12.19 9.03 13.27
C ILE A 127 -11.17 9.62 14.23
N ILE A 128 -9.90 9.23 14.10
CA ILE A 128 -8.81 9.73 14.94
C ILE A 128 -8.61 11.23 14.70
N GLY A 129 -8.59 11.68 13.44
CA GLY A 129 -8.47 13.09 13.10
C GLY A 129 -9.54 13.97 13.74
N ARG A 130 -10.81 13.50 13.78
CA ARG A 130 -11.91 14.20 14.46
C ARG A 130 -11.75 14.28 15.98
N ARG A 131 -11.03 13.34 16.60
CA ARG A 131 -10.77 13.35 18.05
C ARG A 131 -9.77 14.44 18.46
N TYR A 132 -8.91 14.85 17.53
CA TYR A 132 -7.84 15.83 17.75
C TYR A 132 -8.14 17.22 17.14
N ALA A 133 -9.30 17.39 16.50
CA ALA A 133 -9.80 18.66 15.97
C ALA A 133 -10.68 19.38 17.00
#